data_AF-A0A1G9XBG4-F1
#
_entry.id   AF-A0A1G9XBG4-F1
#
_cell.length_a   1.000
_cell.length_b   1.000
_cell.length_c   1.000
_cell.angle_alpha   90.00
_cell.angle_beta   90.00
_cell.angle_gamma   90.00
#
_symmetry.space_group_name_H-M   'P 1'
#
loop_
_entity.id
_entity.type
_entity.pdbx_description
1 polymer ?
#
loop_
_entity_poly.entity_id
_entity_poly.type
_entity_poly.pdbx_seq_one_letter_code
_entity_poly.pdbx_strand_id
1 'polypeptide(L)'
;MRAAGATVAEDGADALAVWCGVRRQVDWERLDSGVVAGPVTPAVDGFTAWCGGPVSRRDPARAQRLLSAYAAVRADAACGSPLTFGVLSRWQQSVLGTSEAVPFRTGDAYAKGGRERYGLTHSTEADFARCLHDCADRAVPLVARAARVYLDVAFFHPFDDGNARSALLALVFVLAREGVALDEVGPLRTTRHADDPAGAEDLVRLVALLVRASARRSGR
;
A
#
# COMPACT_ATOMS: atom_id res chain seq x y z
N MET A 1 -22.83 40.27 -23.23
CA MET A 1 -21.74 39.27 -23.33
C MET A 1 -21.08 39.18 -21.96
N ARG A 2 -21.54 38.26 -21.11
CA ARG A 2 -21.02 38.07 -19.74
C ARG A 2 -20.00 36.94 -19.78
N ALA A 3 -18.80 37.23 -19.27
CA ALA A 3 -17.77 36.23 -19.02
C ALA A 3 -18.31 35.17 -18.05
N ALA A 4 -18.25 33.90 -18.47
CA ALA A 4 -18.54 32.78 -17.60
C ALA A 4 -17.38 32.64 -16.61
N GLY A 5 -17.70 32.84 -15.32
CA GLY A 5 -16.77 32.62 -14.24
C GLY A 5 -16.34 31.15 -14.20
N ALA A 6 -15.03 30.95 -14.11
CA ALA A 6 -14.48 29.69 -13.63
C ALA A 6 -14.98 29.49 -12.20
N THR A 7 -15.86 28.53 -12.01
CA THR A 7 -16.16 27.98 -10.69
C THR A 7 -14.89 27.32 -10.19
N VAL A 8 -14.20 28.01 -9.28
CA VAL A 8 -13.20 27.43 -8.39
C VAL A 8 -13.89 26.27 -7.70
N ALA A 9 -13.42 25.04 -7.93
CA ALA A 9 -13.87 23.89 -7.17
C ALA A 9 -13.63 24.22 -5.69
N GLU A 10 -14.66 24.08 -4.85
CA GLU A 10 -14.50 24.25 -3.40
C GLU A 10 -13.31 23.41 -2.92
N ASP A 11 -12.42 24.05 -2.16
CA ASP A 11 -11.18 23.48 -1.61
C ASP A 11 -11.52 22.28 -0.71
N GLY A 12 -11.67 21.10 -1.32
CA GLY A 12 -11.62 19.84 -0.60
C GLY A 12 -10.27 19.77 0.12
N ALA A 13 -10.31 19.46 1.42
CA ALA A 13 -9.09 19.32 2.22
C ALA A 13 -8.09 18.39 1.53
N ASP A 14 -6.82 18.80 1.51
CA ASP A 14 -5.73 18.00 0.93
C ASP A 14 -5.61 16.67 1.68
N ALA A 15 -6.03 15.59 1.03
CA ALA A 15 -6.08 14.27 1.63
C ALA A 15 -4.69 13.77 2.02
N LEU A 16 -3.62 14.21 1.33
CA LEU A 16 -2.26 13.89 1.75
C LEU A 16 -1.89 14.62 3.04
N ALA A 17 -2.19 15.92 3.12
CA ALA A 17 -1.91 16.69 4.35
C ALA A 17 -2.69 16.13 5.55
N VAL A 18 -3.96 15.77 5.33
CA VAL A 18 -4.83 15.13 6.33
C VAL A 18 -4.24 13.77 6.76
N TRP A 19 -3.86 12.91 5.81
CA TRP A 19 -3.22 11.63 6.12
C TRP A 19 -1.95 11.83 6.95
N CYS A 20 -1.08 12.77 6.57
CA CYS A 20 0.12 13.07 7.34
C CYS A 20 -0.20 13.50 8.79
N GLY A 21 -1.32 14.19 9.00
CA GLY A 21 -1.86 14.50 10.32
C GLY A 21 -2.27 13.24 11.09
N VAL A 22 -3.15 12.42 10.50
CA VAL A 22 -3.64 11.16 11.09
C VAL A 22 -2.50 10.19 11.38
N ARG A 23 -1.55 10.04 10.46
CA ARG A 23 -0.36 9.18 10.61
C ARG A 23 0.42 9.49 11.88
N ARG A 24 0.52 10.77 12.28
CA ARG A 24 1.21 11.21 13.50
C ARG A 24 0.37 11.02 14.78
N GLN A 25 -0.95 10.97 14.65
CA GLN A 25 -1.87 10.83 15.79
C GLN A 25 -2.01 9.37 16.23
N VAL A 26 -1.94 8.43 15.29
CA VAL A 26 -2.06 7.00 15.58
C VAL A 26 -0.84 6.51 16.36
N ASP A 27 -1.07 5.90 17.52
CA ASP A 27 -0.05 5.30 18.38
C ASP A 27 0.35 3.90 17.85
N TRP A 28 1.09 3.89 16.74
CA TRP A 28 1.43 2.66 16.01
C TRP A 28 2.16 1.61 16.85
N GLU A 29 2.95 2.04 17.83
CA GLU A 29 3.69 1.16 18.74
C GLU A 29 2.77 0.37 19.67
N ARG A 30 1.64 0.97 20.07
CA ARG A 30 0.65 0.34 20.95
C ARG A 30 -0.40 -0.50 20.22
N LEU A 31 -0.44 -0.46 18.90
CA LEU A 31 -1.34 -1.31 18.10
C LEU A 31 -0.84 -2.76 17.98
N ASP A 32 -0.25 -3.29 19.06
CA ASP A 32 0.07 -4.70 19.13
C ASP A 32 -1.23 -5.50 19.25
N SER A 33 -1.49 -6.30 18.23
CA SER A 33 -2.63 -7.19 18.20
C SER A 33 -2.37 -8.49 18.97
N GLY A 34 -1.17 -8.72 19.51
CA GLY A 34 -0.74 -9.97 20.14
C GLY A 34 -0.47 -11.07 19.10
N VAL A 35 0.02 -10.69 17.90
CA VAL A 35 0.43 -11.64 16.86
C VAL A 35 1.93 -11.81 16.96
N VAL A 36 2.36 -12.89 17.62
CA VAL A 36 3.77 -13.32 17.61
C VAL A 36 4.03 -14.02 16.28
N ALA A 37 4.74 -13.34 15.38
CA ALA A 37 5.02 -13.83 14.03
C ALA A 37 6.19 -14.84 14.05
N GLY A 38 5.87 -16.12 13.82
CA GLY A 38 6.79 -17.04 13.15
C GLY A 38 6.62 -16.95 11.63
N PRO A 39 7.46 -17.64 10.83
CA PRO A 39 7.23 -17.73 9.40
C PRO A 39 5.84 -18.33 9.14
N VAL A 40 5.05 -17.67 8.30
CA VAL A 40 3.72 -18.13 7.89
C VAL A 40 3.78 -18.41 6.40
N THR A 41 3.76 -19.69 6.05
CA THR A 41 3.70 -20.17 4.67
C THR A 41 2.36 -20.88 4.48
N PRO A 42 1.36 -20.21 3.90
CA PRO A 42 0.07 -20.82 3.65
C PRO A 42 0.17 -21.86 2.53
N ALA A 43 -0.72 -22.86 2.57
CA ALA A 43 -0.86 -23.85 1.50
C ALA A 43 -1.23 -23.20 0.15
N VAL A 44 -1.93 -22.06 0.20
CA VAL A 44 -2.28 -21.23 -0.97
C VAL A 44 -1.78 -19.81 -0.73
N ASP A 45 -0.97 -19.29 -1.66
CA ASP A 45 -0.57 -17.88 -1.64
C ASP A 45 -1.75 -17.00 -2.12
N GLY A 46 -2.27 -16.17 -1.21
CA GLY A 46 -3.48 -15.38 -1.43
C GLY A 46 -3.33 -14.31 -2.49
N PHE A 47 -2.14 -13.75 -2.66
CA PHE A 47 -1.86 -12.76 -3.70
C PHE A 47 -1.89 -13.43 -5.08
N THR A 48 -1.26 -14.60 -5.19
CA THR A 48 -1.23 -15.41 -6.41
C THR A 48 -2.62 -15.91 -6.79
N ALA A 49 -3.39 -16.41 -5.82
CA ALA A 49 -4.78 -16.81 -6.02
C ALA A 49 -5.68 -15.65 -6.46
N TRP A 50 -5.48 -14.45 -5.87
CA TRP A 50 -6.20 -13.25 -6.29
C TRP A 50 -5.86 -12.84 -7.74
N CYS A 51 -4.59 -12.89 -8.13
CA CYS A 51 -4.16 -12.65 -9.50
C CYS A 51 -4.76 -13.67 -10.47
N GLY A 52 -4.63 -14.97 -10.18
CA GLY A 52 -5.14 -16.06 -11.02
C GLY A 52 -6.67 -16.15 -11.09
N GLY A 53 -7.37 -15.61 -10.10
CA GLY A 53 -8.83 -15.57 -10.06
C GLY A 53 -9.41 -14.27 -10.60
N PRO A 54 -9.90 -13.37 -9.73
CA PRO A 54 -10.65 -12.17 -10.15
C PRO A 54 -9.87 -11.21 -11.04
N VAL A 55 -8.55 -11.06 -10.88
CA VAL A 55 -7.76 -10.17 -11.76
C VAL A 55 -7.68 -10.76 -13.16
N SER A 56 -7.28 -12.04 -13.28
CA SER A 56 -7.14 -12.72 -14.58
C SER A 56 -8.46 -12.78 -15.34
N ARG A 57 -9.58 -13.06 -14.65
CA ARG A 57 -10.91 -13.05 -15.28
C ARG A 57 -11.27 -11.71 -15.94
N ARG A 58 -10.79 -10.59 -15.39
CA ARG A 58 -11.04 -9.25 -15.93
C ARG A 58 -9.99 -8.85 -16.98
N ASP A 59 -8.73 -9.17 -16.73
CA ASP A 59 -7.59 -8.79 -17.57
C ASP A 59 -6.41 -9.73 -17.31
N PRO A 60 -6.24 -10.78 -18.15
CA PRO A 60 -5.17 -11.76 -18.00
C PRO A 60 -3.78 -11.14 -18.10
N ALA A 61 -3.59 -10.15 -18.97
CA ALA A 61 -2.30 -9.48 -19.14
C ALA A 61 -1.93 -8.68 -17.89
N ARG A 62 -2.89 -7.97 -17.28
CA ARG A 62 -2.70 -7.29 -16.00
C ARG A 62 -2.38 -8.29 -14.88
N ALA A 63 -3.05 -9.44 -14.85
CA ALA A 63 -2.76 -10.47 -13.86
C ALA A 63 -1.32 -10.97 -13.97
N GLN A 64 -0.84 -11.25 -15.19
CA GLN A 64 0.53 -11.68 -15.42
C GLN A 64 1.55 -10.62 -14.99
N ARG A 65 1.31 -9.35 -15.34
CA ARG A 65 2.14 -8.23 -14.91
C ARG A 65 2.22 -8.09 -13.39
N LEU A 66 1.09 -8.26 -12.72
CA LEU A 66 1.00 -8.17 -11.26
C LEU A 66 1.69 -9.35 -10.56
N LEU A 67 1.64 -10.55 -11.15
CA LEU A 67 2.41 -11.71 -10.70
C LEU A 67 3.91 -11.48 -10.84
N SER A 68 4.38 -10.92 -11.97
CA SER A 68 5.80 -10.57 -12.14
C SER A 68 6.27 -9.54 -11.12
N ALA A 69 5.46 -8.50 -10.86
CA ALA A 69 5.74 -7.52 -9.81
C ALA A 69 5.81 -8.17 -8.42
N TYR A 70 4.89 -9.08 -8.11
CA TYR A 70 4.88 -9.81 -6.85
C TYR A 70 6.11 -10.71 -6.69
N ALA A 71 6.56 -11.40 -7.75
CA ALA A 71 7.79 -12.18 -7.72
C ALA A 71 9.01 -11.30 -7.40
N ALA A 72 9.09 -10.09 -7.99
CA ALA A 72 10.13 -9.12 -7.68
C ALA A 72 10.07 -8.66 -6.22
N VAL A 73 8.87 -8.36 -5.69
CA VAL A 73 8.65 -8.05 -4.27
C VAL A 73 9.21 -9.14 -3.36
N ARG A 74 8.91 -10.41 -3.67
CA ARG A 74 9.39 -11.54 -2.86
C ARG A 74 10.91 -11.67 -2.89
N ALA A 75 11.53 -11.47 -4.05
CA ALA A 75 12.98 -11.47 -4.19
C ALA A 75 13.63 -10.33 -3.40
N ASP A 76 13.09 -9.11 -3.50
CA ASP A 76 13.59 -7.95 -2.75
C ASP A 76 13.46 -8.13 -1.23
N ALA A 77 12.34 -8.69 -0.77
CA ALA A 77 12.14 -9.01 0.63
C ALA A 77 13.15 -10.05 1.13
N ALA A 78 13.42 -11.11 0.35
CA ALA A 78 14.40 -12.15 0.68
C ALA A 78 15.84 -11.61 0.72
N CYS A 79 16.19 -10.65 -0.15
CA CYS A 79 17.49 -9.99 -0.13
C CYS A 79 17.66 -8.97 1.00
N GLY A 80 16.61 -8.68 1.78
CA GLY A 80 16.65 -7.69 2.85
C GLY A 80 16.76 -6.25 2.36
N SER A 81 16.40 -5.97 1.10
CA SER A 81 16.44 -4.63 0.51
C SER A 81 15.62 -3.64 1.37
N PRO A 82 16.07 -2.38 1.54
CA PRO A 82 15.21 -1.35 2.11
C PRO A 82 14.07 -1.02 1.14
N LEU A 83 12.89 -0.67 1.67
CA LEU A 83 11.81 -0.14 0.84
C LEU A 83 12.12 1.32 0.50
N THR A 84 12.32 1.61 -0.77
CA THR A 84 12.55 2.96 -1.28
C THR A 84 11.59 3.26 -2.43
N PHE A 85 11.47 4.53 -2.81
CA PHE A 85 10.68 4.90 -3.98
C PHE A 85 11.20 4.20 -5.25
N GLY A 86 12.52 4.08 -5.43
CA GLY A 86 13.09 3.37 -6.58
C GLY A 86 12.67 1.90 -6.66
N VAL A 87 12.56 1.22 -5.50
CA VAL A 87 12.04 -0.16 -5.44
C VAL A 87 10.55 -0.19 -5.82
N LEU A 88 9.73 0.70 -5.27
CA LEU A 88 8.31 0.82 -5.65
C LEU A 88 8.13 1.13 -7.14
N SER A 89 8.93 2.05 -7.68
CA SER A 89 8.91 2.45 -9.09
C SER A 89 9.22 1.28 -10.03
N ARG A 90 10.21 0.44 -9.68
CA ARG A 90 10.52 -0.79 -10.43
C ARG A 90 9.39 -1.81 -10.38
N TRP A 91 8.74 -2.01 -9.23
CA TRP A 91 7.56 -2.86 -9.17
C TRP A 91 6.41 -2.27 -10.00
N GLN A 92 6.23 -0.96 -9.93
CA GLN A 92 5.19 -0.25 -10.66
C GLN A 92 5.38 -0.33 -12.17
N GLN A 93 6.62 -0.29 -12.65
CA GLN A 93 6.97 -0.53 -14.05
C GLN A 93 6.40 -1.89 -14.52
N SER A 94 6.59 -2.94 -13.72
CA SER A 94 6.03 -4.26 -14.01
C SER A 94 4.49 -4.23 -14.00
N VAL A 95 3.88 -3.56 -13.01
CA VAL A 95 2.42 -3.42 -12.89
C VAL A 95 1.79 -2.73 -14.10
N LEU A 96 2.40 -1.63 -14.57
CA LEU A 96 1.91 -0.83 -15.68
C LEU A 96 2.31 -1.39 -17.05
N GLY A 97 3.34 -2.24 -17.09
CA GLY A 97 3.86 -2.80 -18.35
C GLY A 97 4.68 -1.80 -19.14
N THR A 98 5.37 -0.88 -18.46
CA THR A 98 6.18 0.16 -19.09
C THR A 98 7.63 -0.32 -19.28
N SER A 99 8.31 0.21 -20.30
CA SER A 99 9.73 -0.05 -20.54
C SER A 99 10.65 0.76 -19.63
N GLU A 100 10.17 1.89 -19.11
CA GLU A 100 10.93 2.79 -18.26
C GLU A 100 10.44 2.77 -16.81
N ALA A 101 11.31 3.18 -15.89
CA ALA A 101 10.97 3.38 -14.50
C ALA A 101 9.85 4.41 -14.37
N VAL A 102 8.89 4.15 -13.48
CA VAL A 102 7.73 5.04 -13.32
C VAL A 102 8.14 6.21 -12.41
N PRO A 103 8.12 7.45 -12.90
CA PRO A 103 8.56 8.61 -12.11
C PRO A 103 7.57 8.90 -10.96
N PHE A 104 8.04 9.70 -10.00
CA PHE A 104 7.14 10.31 -9.02
C PHE A 104 6.26 11.33 -9.77
N ARG A 105 4.98 11.44 -9.39
CA ARG A 105 4.05 12.39 -10.01
C ARG A 105 4.60 13.81 -9.99
N THR A 106 4.34 14.58 -11.05
CA THR A 106 4.84 15.95 -11.22
C THR A 106 3.82 17.03 -10.87
N GLY A 107 2.61 16.64 -10.49
CA GLY A 107 1.56 17.54 -10.02
C GLY A 107 0.64 16.86 -9.01
N ASP A 108 -0.43 17.55 -8.65
CA ASP A 108 -1.47 17.02 -7.77
C ASP A 108 -2.09 15.75 -8.33
N ALA A 109 -2.34 14.78 -7.46
CA ALA A 109 -3.09 13.58 -7.80
C ALA A 109 -4.53 13.67 -7.30
N TYR A 110 -5.43 12.94 -7.97
CA TYR A 110 -6.84 12.93 -7.63
C TYR A 110 -7.37 11.50 -7.60
N ALA A 111 -8.20 11.18 -6.61
CA ALA A 111 -8.87 9.89 -6.50
C ALA A 111 -10.36 10.03 -6.17
N LYS A 112 -11.05 8.89 -6.16
CA LYS A 112 -12.47 8.77 -5.83
C LYS A 112 -13.37 9.69 -6.67
N GLY A 113 -13.06 9.80 -7.96
CA GLY A 113 -13.79 10.68 -8.90
C GLY A 113 -13.54 12.16 -8.65
N GLY A 114 -12.34 12.53 -8.19
CA GLY A 114 -11.95 13.92 -7.91
C GLY A 114 -12.29 14.41 -6.51
N ARG A 115 -12.92 13.58 -5.68
CA ARG A 115 -13.28 13.96 -4.29
C ARG A 115 -12.08 14.06 -3.36
N GLU A 116 -11.00 13.37 -3.66
CA GLU A 116 -9.76 13.47 -2.91
C GLU A 116 -8.68 14.06 -3.79
N ARG A 117 -8.10 15.17 -3.34
CA ARG A 117 -6.90 15.78 -3.90
C ARG A 117 -5.71 15.42 -3.00
N TYR A 118 -4.61 15.01 -3.60
CA TYR A 118 -3.32 14.80 -2.93
C TYR A 118 -2.35 15.85 -3.45
N GLY A 119 -2.11 16.89 -2.64
CA GLY A 119 -1.24 18.00 -3.03
C GLY A 119 0.18 17.54 -3.31
N LEU A 120 0.84 18.15 -4.29
CA LEU A 120 2.29 18.05 -4.45
C LEU A 120 2.98 19.29 -3.87
N THR A 121 3.90 19.09 -2.94
CA THR A 121 4.81 20.13 -2.44
C THR A 121 6.25 19.76 -2.76
N HIS A 122 7.16 20.72 -2.63
CA HIS A 122 8.60 20.48 -2.77
C HIS A 122 9.16 19.46 -1.77
N SER A 123 8.46 19.20 -0.66
CA SER A 123 8.89 18.24 0.37
C SER A 123 8.26 16.86 0.21
N THR A 124 7.22 16.71 -0.62
CA THR A 124 6.39 15.48 -0.68
C THR A 124 7.22 14.23 -0.94
N GLU A 125 8.15 14.26 -1.89
CA GLU A 125 8.98 13.09 -2.21
C GLU A 125 9.92 12.72 -1.04
N ALA A 126 10.52 13.72 -0.38
CA ALA A 126 11.38 13.50 0.78
C ALA A 126 10.59 12.99 2.01
N ASP A 127 9.39 13.54 2.23
CA ASP A 127 8.47 13.08 3.27
C ASP A 127 8.01 11.63 3.01
N PHE A 128 7.74 11.30 1.75
CA PHE A 128 7.40 9.93 1.36
C PHE A 128 8.56 8.96 1.60
N ALA A 129 9.77 9.33 1.19
CA ALA A 129 10.96 8.51 1.41
C ALA A 129 11.19 8.21 2.90
N ARG A 130 10.96 9.20 3.77
CA ARG A 130 10.99 9.01 5.23
C ARG A 130 9.92 8.02 5.69
N CYS A 131 8.69 8.17 5.21
CA CYS A 131 7.59 7.27 5.55
C CYS A 131 7.86 5.82 5.12
N LEU A 132 8.48 5.61 3.94
CA LEU A 132 8.91 4.29 3.50
C LEU A 132 10.02 3.72 4.39
N HIS A 133 10.99 4.54 4.80
CA HIS A 133 12.05 4.11 5.70
C HIS A 133 11.50 3.63 7.06
N ASP A 134 10.50 4.33 7.61
CA ASP A 134 9.84 3.99 8.87
C ASP A 134 9.21 2.57 8.86
N CYS A 135 9.01 1.94 7.70
CA CYS A 135 8.51 0.56 7.64
C CYS A 135 9.52 -0.46 8.19
N ALA A 136 10.79 -0.08 8.33
CA ALA A 136 11.85 -0.92 8.89
C ALA A 136 11.98 -0.82 10.41
N ASP A 137 11.32 0.14 11.06
CA ASP A 137 11.43 0.39 12.49
C ASP A 137 10.81 -0.75 13.32
N ARG A 138 11.64 -1.58 13.95
CA ARG A 138 11.21 -2.75 14.71
C ARG A 138 10.54 -2.42 16.06
N ALA A 139 10.55 -1.15 16.51
CA ALA A 139 9.76 -0.73 17.67
C ALA A 139 8.25 -0.81 17.38
N VAL A 140 7.87 -0.69 16.09
CA VAL A 140 6.48 -0.81 15.64
C VAL A 140 6.15 -2.27 15.30
N PRO A 141 5.03 -2.84 15.80
CA PRO A 141 4.59 -4.19 15.47
C PRO A 141 4.48 -4.44 13.96
N LEU A 142 4.83 -5.65 13.50
CA LEU A 142 4.84 -6.01 12.07
C LEU A 142 3.55 -5.63 11.33
N VAL A 143 2.40 -5.98 11.89
CA VAL A 143 1.10 -5.71 11.26
C VAL A 143 0.80 -4.21 11.19
N ALA A 144 1.25 -3.43 12.16
CA ALA A 144 1.17 -1.99 12.16
C ALA A 144 2.09 -1.36 11.09
N ARG A 145 3.32 -1.85 10.94
CA ARG A 145 4.24 -1.43 9.86
C ARG A 145 3.65 -1.71 8.48
N ALA A 146 3.09 -2.90 8.28
CA ALA A 146 2.50 -3.32 7.01
C ALA A 146 1.25 -2.51 6.64
N ALA A 147 0.39 -2.22 7.62
CA ALA A 147 -0.77 -1.33 7.43
C ALA A 147 -0.36 0.12 7.18
N ARG A 148 0.60 0.64 7.96
CA ARG A 148 1.10 2.02 7.82
C ARG A 148 1.67 2.27 6.43
N VAL A 149 2.53 1.39 5.94
CA VAL A 149 3.13 1.55 4.59
C VAL A 149 2.10 1.45 3.47
N TYR A 150 1.07 0.61 3.63
CA TYR A 150 -0.05 0.56 2.68
C TYR A 150 -0.74 1.91 2.57
N LEU A 151 -1.06 2.53 3.71
CA LEU A 151 -1.75 3.82 3.76
C LEU A 151 -0.83 4.94 3.28
N ASP A 152 0.45 4.92 3.64
CA ASP A 152 1.45 5.85 3.13
C ASP A 152 1.49 5.83 1.60
N VAL A 153 1.60 4.66 0.96
CA VAL A 153 1.57 4.58 -0.52
C VAL A 153 0.22 5.02 -1.09
N ALA A 154 -0.90 4.62 -0.45
CA ALA A 154 -2.23 4.95 -0.95
C ALA A 154 -2.51 6.46 -0.95
N PHE A 155 -2.07 7.19 0.07
CA PHE A 155 -2.38 8.62 0.28
C PHE A 155 -1.28 9.57 -0.18
N PHE A 156 -0.01 9.17 -0.23
CA PHE A 156 1.00 9.94 -0.98
C PHE A 156 0.71 9.90 -2.48
N HIS A 157 0.08 8.79 -2.93
CA HIS A 157 -0.35 8.59 -4.30
C HIS A 157 0.78 8.88 -5.29
N PRO A 158 1.95 8.21 -5.15
CA PRO A 158 3.18 8.65 -5.80
C PRO A 158 3.19 8.51 -7.33
N PHE A 159 2.27 7.74 -7.91
CA PHE A 159 2.17 7.47 -9.34
C PHE A 159 0.86 8.00 -9.93
N ASP A 160 0.81 8.18 -11.25
CA ASP A 160 -0.43 8.62 -11.93
C ASP A 160 -1.50 7.51 -12.05
N ASP A 161 -1.09 6.24 -12.05
CA ASP A 161 -1.99 5.08 -11.97
C ASP A 161 -1.39 4.00 -11.07
N GLY A 162 -2.26 3.17 -10.52
CA GLY A 162 -1.90 1.90 -9.89
C GLY A 162 -1.46 2.01 -8.45
N ASN A 163 -1.67 3.14 -7.77
CA ASN A 163 -1.29 3.33 -6.37
C ASN A 163 -1.91 2.28 -5.44
N ALA A 164 -3.16 1.87 -5.65
CA ALA A 164 -3.78 0.80 -4.86
C ALA A 164 -3.07 -0.56 -5.02
N ARG A 165 -2.56 -0.87 -6.22
CA ARG A 165 -1.77 -2.07 -6.48
C ARG A 165 -0.38 -1.96 -5.84
N SER A 166 0.25 -0.78 -5.96
CA SER A 166 1.54 -0.48 -5.33
C SER A 166 1.46 -0.56 -3.79
N ALA A 167 0.40 -0.02 -3.18
CA ALA A 167 0.16 -0.10 -1.74
C ALA A 167 0.02 -1.54 -1.25
N LEU A 168 -0.71 -2.38 -2.00
CA LEU A 168 -0.82 -3.80 -1.67
C LEU A 168 0.54 -4.52 -1.79
N LEU A 169 1.34 -4.20 -2.81
CA LEU A 169 2.70 -4.75 -2.98
C LEU A 169 3.63 -4.33 -1.82
N ALA A 170 3.56 -3.08 -1.38
CA ALA A 170 4.33 -2.58 -0.22
C ALA A 170 3.94 -3.28 1.09
N LEU A 171 2.64 -3.52 1.30
CA LEU A 171 2.15 -4.29 2.45
C LEU A 171 2.72 -5.71 2.46
N VAL A 172 2.57 -6.45 1.35
CA VAL A 172 3.04 -7.85 1.29
C VAL A 172 4.56 -7.94 1.31
N PHE A 173 5.27 -6.91 0.84
CA PHE A 173 6.72 -6.80 1.02
C PHE A 173 7.12 -6.79 2.49
N VAL A 174 6.50 -5.90 3.29
CA VAL A 174 6.81 -5.80 4.73
C VAL A 174 6.52 -7.10 5.47
N LEU A 175 5.42 -7.78 5.13
CA LEU A 175 5.13 -9.11 5.67
C LEU A 175 6.16 -10.16 5.22
N ALA A 176 6.50 -10.18 3.93
CA ALA A 176 7.45 -11.14 3.38
C ALA A 176 8.86 -10.99 3.95
N ARG A 177 9.27 -9.79 4.35
CA ARG A 177 10.55 -9.54 5.04
C ARG A 177 10.66 -10.25 6.39
N GLU A 178 9.54 -10.53 7.05
CA GLU A 178 9.51 -11.32 8.29
C GLU A 178 9.01 -12.75 8.03
N GLY A 179 9.06 -13.23 6.78
CA GLY A 179 8.68 -14.60 6.41
C GLY A 179 7.18 -14.87 6.46
N VAL A 180 6.33 -13.84 6.38
CA VAL A 180 4.87 -13.96 6.44
C VAL A 180 4.27 -13.81 5.05
N ALA A 181 3.47 -14.80 4.63
CA ALA A 181 2.61 -14.73 3.47
C ALA A 181 1.14 -14.90 3.88
N LEU A 182 0.24 -14.18 3.21
CA LEU A 182 -1.20 -14.26 3.45
C LEU A 182 -1.83 -15.28 2.50
N ASP A 183 -2.81 -16.02 2.98
CA ASP A 183 -3.63 -16.93 2.17
C ASP A 183 -4.81 -16.24 1.47
N GLU A 184 -5.11 -15.00 1.84
CA GLU A 184 -6.08 -14.16 1.15
C GLU A 184 -5.70 -12.67 1.26
N VAL A 185 -5.84 -11.94 0.15
CA VAL A 185 -5.64 -10.47 0.10
C VAL A 185 -6.90 -9.69 -0.28
N GLY A 186 -7.99 -10.39 -0.59
CA GLY A 186 -9.28 -9.78 -0.99
C GLY A 186 -9.80 -8.74 0.00
N PRO A 187 -9.86 -9.05 1.32
CA PRO A 187 -10.34 -8.10 2.34
C PRO A 187 -9.53 -6.80 2.46
N LEU A 188 -8.26 -6.79 2.00
CA LEU A 188 -7.42 -5.59 2.02
C LEU A 188 -7.80 -4.57 0.94
N ARG A 189 -8.71 -4.92 0.02
CA ARG A 189 -9.12 -4.09 -1.12
C ARG A 189 -10.30 -3.15 -0.82
N THR A 190 -10.58 -2.90 0.45
CA THR A 190 -11.60 -1.95 0.91
C THR A 190 -11.09 -0.51 0.78
N THR A 191 -11.98 0.41 0.41
CA THR A 191 -11.70 1.85 0.37
C THR A 191 -11.24 2.36 1.75
N ARG A 192 -10.20 3.18 1.78
CA ARG A 192 -9.67 3.84 2.99
C ARG A 192 -9.81 5.35 2.88
N HIS A 193 -9.87 6.03 4.01
CA HIS A 193 -10.10 7.47 4.10
C HIS A 193 -8.95 8.13 4.86
N ALA A 194 -8.50 9.29 4.37
CA ALA A 194 -7.31 9.96 4.91
C ALA A 194 -7.55 10.56 6.29
N ASP A 195 -8.79 10.95 6.58
CA ASP A 195 -9.30 11.56 7.80
C ASP A 195 -9.78 10.55 8.86
N ASP A 196 -9.51 9.25 8.65
CA ASP A 196 -10.06 8.18 9.47
C ASP A 196 -8.97 7.45 10.29
N PRO A 197 -8.60 7.97 11.48
CA PRO A 197 -7.64 7.30 12.36
C PRO A 197 -8.13 5.92 12.81
N ALA A 198 -9.43 5.75 13.06
CA ALA A 198 -10.01 4.46 13.44
C ALA A 198 -9.89 3.45 12.29
N GLY A 199 -10.12 3.88 11.05
CA GLY A 199 -9.93 3.07 9.84
C GLY A 199 -8.48 2.64 9.61
N ALA A 200 -7.51 3.44 10.07
CA ALA A 200 -6.10 3.05 10.08
C ALA A 200 -5.82 1.94 11.10
N GLU A 201 -6.34 2.07 12.33
CA GLU A 201 -6.26 1.01 13.35
C GLU A 201 -6.98 -0.28 12.92
N ASP A 202 -8.14 -0.14 12.28
CA ASP A 202 -8.91 -1.27 11.75
C ASP A 202 -8.16 -2.01 10.65
N LEU A 203 -7.35 -1.31 9.84
CA LEU A 203 -6.47 -1.98 8.89
C LEU A 203 -5.40 -2.81 9.62
N VAL A 204 -4.82 -2.30 10.72
CA VAL A 204 -3.88 -3.08 11.54
C VAL A 204 -4.55 -4.35 12.07
N ARG A 205 -5.76 -4.23 12.62
CA ARG A 205 -6.56 -5.36 13.12
C ARG A 205 -6.87 -6.36 12.00
N LEU A 206 -7.24 -5.88 10.82
CA LEU A 206 -7.51 -6.73 9.66
C LEU A 206 -6.28 -7.50 9.23
N VAL A 207 -5.12 -6.84 9.10
CA VAL A 207 -3.86 -7.52 8.75
C VAL A 207 -3.53 -8.59 9.80
N ALA A 208 -3.68 -8.28 11.09
CA ALA A 208 -3.49 -9.25 12.17
C ALA A 208 -4.42 -10.46 12.07
N LEU A 209 -5.69 -10.25 11.76
CA LEU A 209 -6.66 -11.33 11.55
C LEU A 209 -6.28 -12.21 10.36
N LEU A 210 -5.85 -11.60 9.25
CA LEU A 210 -5.41 -12.35 8.06
C LEU A 210 -4.17 -13.20 8.37
N VAL A 211 -3.15 -12.62 9.01
CA VAL A 211 -1.94 -13.37 9.41
C VAL A 211 -2.30 -14.56 10.30
N ARG A 212 -3.17 -14.37 11.31
CA ARG A 212 -3.64 -15.45 12.18
C ARG A 212 -4.41 -16.51 11.43
N ALA A 213 -5.29 -16.12 10.51
CA ALA A 213 -6.07 -17.04 9.71
C ALA A 213 -5.16 -17.89 8.81
N SER A 214 -4.17 -17.27 8.17
CA SER A 214 -3.16 -17.96 7.36
C SER A 214 -2.35 -18.94 8.19
N ALA A 215 -1.87 -18.53 9.38
CA ALA A 215 -1.11 -19.42 10.27
C ALA A 215 -1.93 -20.65 10.70
N ARG A 216 -3.19 -20.46 11.12
CA ARG A 216 -4.07 -21.58 11.53
C ARG A 216 -4.37 -22.55 10.39
N ARG A 217 -4.47 -22.07 9.15
CA ARG A 217 -4.73 -22.91 7.98
C ARG A 217 -3.46 -23.57 7.43
N SER A 218 -2.28 -23.06 7.76
CA SER A 218 -0.98 -23.65 7.41
C SER A 218 -0.61 -24.85 8.30
N GLY A 219 -1.08 -24.85 9.56
CA GLY A 219 -0.88 -25.96 10.50
C GLY A 219 -1.93 -27.07 10.43
N ARG A 220 -2.82 -27.02 9.43
CA ARG A 220 -3.75 -28.11 9.09
C ARG A 220 -3.16 -28.93 7.96
#